data_AF-A0A9R0WWG0-F1
#
_entry.id   AF-A0A9R0WWG0-F1
#
_cell.length_a   1.000
_cell.length_b   1.000
_cell.length_c   1.000
_cell.angle_alpha   90.00
_cell.angle_beta   90.00
_cell.angle_gamma   90.00
#
_symmetry.space_group_name_H-M   'P 1'
#
loop_
_entity.id
_entity.type
_entity.pdbx_description
1 polymer ?
#
loop_
_entity_poly.entity_id
_entity_poly.type
_entity_poly.pdbx_seq_one_letter_code
_entity_poly.pdbx_strand_id
1 'polypeptide(L)'
;MARFFGWFFFFISLGSLLAVTVLVYVQDNVGRRWGYGACVVAILAGLGVFLAGTPRYRFKKLAGSPLTQIAAVTAAAWRKRALPLPSDPSSLYDVDDAAAAGEDVGGKRKLPHSKQCR
;
A
#
# COMPACT_ATOMS: atom_id res chain seq x y z
N MET A 1 -9.86 14.49 -14.45
CA MET A 1 -9.00 13.39 -13.94
C MET A 1 -8.37 12.56 -15.05
N ALA A 2 -9.14 12.02 -16.01
CA ALA A 2 -8.61 11.14 -17.07
C ALA A 2 -7.47 11.74 -17.91
N ARG A 3 -7.50 13.04 -18.24
CA ARG A 3 -6.44 13.70 -19.01
C ARG A 3 -5.10 13.76 -18.26
N PHE A 4 -5.14 14.01 -16.94
CA PHE A 4 -3.95 14.02 -16.10
C PHE A 4 -3.33 12.63 -16.03
N PHE A 5 -4.15 11.61 -15.74
CA PHE A 5 -3.66 10.23 -15.69
C PHE A 5 -3.16 9.73 -17.05
N GLY A 6 -3.83 10.04 -18.15
CA GLY A 6 -3.39 9.65 -19.49
C GLY A 6 -2.01 10.21 -19.85
N TRP A 7 -1.80 11.50 -19.61
CA TRP A 7 -0.48 12.14 -19.83
C TRP A 7 0.60 11.61 -18.88
N PHE A 8 0.23 11.35 -17.61
CA PHE A 8 1.14 10.75 -16.63
C PHE A 8 1.60 9.35 -17.05
N PHE A 9 0.69 8.48 -17.45
CA PHE A 9 1.02 7.14 -17.92
C PHE A 9 1.81 7.17 -19.23
N PHE A 10 1.51 8.10 -20.13
CA PHE A 10 2.29 8.28 -21.36
C PHE A 10 3.76 8.59 -21.04
N PHE A 11 4.03 9.52 -20.12
CA PHE A 11 5.40 9.83 -19.72
C PHE A 11 6.10 8.70 -18.96
N ILE A 12 5.39 7.93 -18.13
CA ILE A 12 5.97 6.76 -17.47
C ILE A 12 6.40 5.72 -18.51
N SER A 13 5.53 5.41 -19.47
CA SER A 13 5.84 4.45 -20.52
C SER A 13 7.02 4.92 -21.39
N LEU A 14 7.04 6.20 -21.77
CA LEU A 14 8.14 6.79 -22.52
C LEU A 14 9.45 6.79 -21.71
N GLY A 15 9.39 7.15 -20.42
CA GLY A 15 10.53 7.13 -19.52
C GLY A 15 11.08 5.72 -19.31
N SER A 16 10.21 4.71 -19.21
CA SER A 16 10.61 3.30 -19.15
C SER A 16 11.34 2.87 -20.42
N LEU A 17 10.85 3.27 -21.59
CA LEU A 17 11.48 2.95 -22.87
C LEU A 17 12.87 3.59 -22.98
N LEU A 18 13.01 4.85 -22.56
CA LEU A 18 14.29 5.56 -22.53
C LEU A 18 15.25 4.98 -21.49
N ALA A 19 14.76 4.50 -20.35
CA ALA A 19 15.58 3.84 -19.34
C ALA A 19 16.19 2.54 -19.89
N VAL A 20 15.42 1.68 -20.56
CA VAL A 20 15.96 0.42 -21.08
C VAL A 20 16.84 0.60 -22.32
N THR A 21 16.71 1.72 -23.05
CA THR A 21 17.51 1.98 -24.26
C THR A 21 18.70 2.90 -23.97
N VAL A 22 18.43 4.17 -23.61
CA VAL A 22 19.44 5.21 -23.43
C VAL A 22 20.26 4.97 -22.18
N LEU A 23 19.63 4.67 -21.03
CA LEU A 23 20.37 4.49 -19.78
C LEU A 23 21.23 3.22 -19.82
N VAL A 24 20.76 2.14 -20.45
CA VAL A 24 21.57 0.93 -20.69
C VAL A 24 22.72 1.23 -21.66
N TYR A 25 22.47 1.93 -22.76
CA TYR A 25 23.52 2.34 -23.69
C TYR A 25 24.63 3.14 -23.00
N VAL A 26 24.27 4.07 -22.11
CA VAL A 26 25.23 4.86 -21.31
C VAL A 26 26.02 3.97 -20.35
N GLN A 27 25.37 3.01 -19.70
CA GLN A 27 26.05 2.07 -18.81
C GLN A 27 27.09 1.21 -19.53
N ASP A 28 26.76 0.74 -20.74
CA ASP A 28 27.60 -0.17 -21.52
C ASP A 28 28.71 0.55 -22.30
N ASN A 29 28.46 1.74 -22.87
CA ASN A 29 29.42 2.43 -23.75
C ASN A 29 30.22 3.53 -23.07
N VAL A 30 29.61 4.31 -22.17
CA VAL A 30 30.24 5.46 -21.50
C VAL A 30 30.82 5.05 -20.14
N GLY A 31 30.33 3.93 -19.61
CA GLY A 31 30.83 3.30 -18.41
C GLY A 31 29.86 3.43 -17.24
N ARG A 32 29.90 2.39 -16.40
CA ARG A 32 28.97 2.17 -15.29
C ARG A 32 28.89 3.33 -14.28
N ARG A 33 29.98 4.08 -14.07
CA ARG A 33 30.03 5.26 -13.18
C ARG A 33 29.07 6.36 -13.63
N TRP A 34 28.99 6.63 -14.93
CA TRP A 34 28.10 7.65 -15.50
C TRP A 34 26.63 7.22 -15.42
N GLY A 35 26.35 5.95 -15.66
CA GLY A 35 25.00 5.41 -15.53
C GLY A 35 24.44 5.53 -14.11
N TYR A 36 25.21 5.13 -13.09
CA TYR A 36 24.77 5.30 -11.70
C TYR A 36 24.73 6.77 -11.26
N GLY A 37 25.65 7.60 -11.75
CA GLY A 37 25.60 9.05 -11.51
C GLY A 37 24.29 9.67 -12.00
N ALA A 38 23.85 9.31 -13.20
CA ALA A 38 22.59 9.77 -13.76
C ALA A 38 21.38 9.36 -12.89
N CYS A 39 21.37 8.13 -12.35
CA CYS A 39 20.32 7.68 -11.43
C CYS A 39 20.27 8.52 -10.14
N VAL A 40 21.42 8.82 -9.55
CA VAL A 40 21.50 9.65 -8.32
C VAL A 40 20.99 11.06 -8.61
N VAL A 41 21.42 11.66 -9.71
CA VAL A 41 20.96 13.01 -10.11
C VAL A 41 19.46 13.03 -10.36
N ALA A 42 18.90 12.00 -10.99
CA ALA A 42 17.46 11.90 -11.22
C ALA A 42 16.65 11.83 -9.92
N ILE A 43 17.11 11.05 -8.93
CA ILE A 43 16.47 10.96 -7.61
C ILE A 43 16.56 12.30 -6.87
N LEU A 44 17.72 12.95 -6.87
CA LEU A 44 17.91 14.25 -6.23
C LEU A 44 17.05 15.33 -6.88
N ALA A 45 16.94 15.34 -8.20
CA ALA A 45 16.06 16.25 -8.92
C ALA A 45 14.59 16.00 -8.57
N GLY A 46 14.16 14.74 -8.53
CA GLY A 46 12.80 14.36 -8.12
C GLY A 46 12.50 14.78 -6.67
N LEU A 47 13.44 14.56 -5.76
CA LEU A 47 13.32 14.98 -4.36
C LEU A 47 13.25 16.51 -4.25
N GLY A 48 14.07 17.25 -5.01
CA GLY A 48 14.04 18.71 -5.03
C GLY A 48 12.68 19.26 -5.48
N VAL A 49 12.11 18.69 -6.55
CA VAL A 49 10.76 19.05 -7.03
C VAL A 49 9.69 18.69 -5.99
N PHE A 50 9.81 17.53 -5.34
CA PHE A 50 8.88 17.11 -4.30
C PHE A 50 8.92 18.04 -3.08
N LEU A 51 10.11 18.40 -2.62
CA LEU A 51 10.30 19.33 -1.51
C LEU A 51 9.81 20.75 -1.86
N ALA A 52 10.09 21.23 -3.08
CA ALA A 52 9.56 22.51 -3.56
C ALA A 52 8.02 22.51 -3.66
N GLY A 53 7.41 21.35 -3.93
CA GLY A 53 5.96 21.15 -3.94
C GLY A 53 5.34 20.98 -2.54
N THR A 54 6.15 20.74 -1.50
CA THR A 54 5.70 20.48 -0.13
C THR A 54 4.76 21.54 0.45
N PRO A 55 4.99 22.86 0.31
CA PRO A 55 4.04 23.87 0.82
C PRO A 55 2.67 23.86 0.12
N ARG A 56 2.54 23.22 -1.06
CA ARG A 56 1.27 23.05 -1.77
C ARG A 56 0.55 21.73 -1.49
N TYR A 57 1.16 20.79 -0.77
CA TYR A 57 0.52 19.51 -0.48
C TYR A 57 -0.49 19.63 0.67
N ARG A 58 -1.71 19.14 0.44
CA ARG A 58 -2.67 18.90 1.52
C ARG A 58 -2.31 17.59 2.20
N PHE A 59 -1.76 17.68 3.41
CA PHE A 59 -1.51 16.52 4.25
C PHE A 59 -2.85 15.82 4.56
N LYS A 60 -2.99 14.57 4.10
CA LYS A 60 -4.10 13.72 4.54
C LYS A 60 -3.82 13.22 5.94
N LYS A 61 -4.85 13.17 6.79
CA LYS A 61 -4.78 12.52 8.10
C LYS A 61 -4.31 11.07 7.90
N LEU A 62 -3.46 10.58 8.80
CA LEU A 62 -2.92 9.21 8.71
C LEU A 62 -4.11 8.23 8.65
N ALA A 63 -4.34 7.66 7.47
CA ALA A 63 -5.26 6.55 7.32
C ALA A 63 -4.57 5.32 7.91
N GLY A 64 -5.21 4.67 8.89
CA GLY A 64 -4.69 3.44 9.49
C GLY A 64 -4.33 2.43 8.41
N SER A 65 -3.17 1.80 8.52
CA SER A 65 -2.73 0.79 7.55
C SER A 65 -3.49 -0.53 7.79
N PRO A 66 -4.14 -1.13 6.79
CA PRO A 66 -4.78 -2.45 6.96
C PRO A 66 -3.78 -3.54 7.36
N LEU A 67 -2.48 -3.32 7.11
CA LEU A 67 -1.41 -4.22 7.53
C LEU A 67 -1.32 -4.35 9.06
N THR A 68 -1.58 -3.28 9.81
CA THR A 68 -1.56 -3.34 11.29
C THR A 68 -2.73 -4.16 11.82
N GLN A 69 -3.88 -4.11 11.15
CA GLN A 69 -5.04 -4.95 11.47
C GLN A 69 -4.73 -6.44 11.23
N ILE A 70 -4.09 -6.79 10.11
CA ILE A 70 -3.69 -8.17 9.83
C ILE A 70 -2.67 -8.66 10.85
N ALA A 71 -1.66 -7.84 11.18
CA ALA A 71 -0.66 -8.18 12.18
C ALA A 71 -1.28 -8.40 13.57
N ALA A 72 -2.25 -7.56 13.97
CA ALA A 72 -2.95 -7.70 15.24
C ALA A 72 -3.75 -9.01 15.31
N VAL A 73 -4.49 -9.35 14.25
CA VAL A 73 -5.28 -10.60 14.20
C VAL A 73 -4.37 -11.82 14.18
N THR A 74 -3.29 -11.82 13.41
CA THR A 74 -2.34 -12.94 13.36
C THR A 74 -1.64 -13.15 14.70
N ALA A 75 -1.22 -12.06 15.37
CA ALA A 75 -0.62 -12.14 16.70
C ALA A 75 -1.62 -12.65 17.75
N ALA A 76 -2.88 -12.20 17.70
CA ALA A 76 -3.94 -12.65 18.59
C ALA A 76 -4.27 -14.15 18.38
N ALA A 77 -4.36 -14.59 17.12
CA ALA A 77 -4.60 -15.98 16.77
C ALA A 77 -3.44 -16.88 17.20
N TRP A 78 -2.19 -16.45 16.98
CA TRP A 78 -1.01 -17.19 17.40
C TRP A 78 -0.91 -17.33 18.92
N ARG A 79 -1.23 -16.26 19.68
CA ARG A 79 -1.25 -16.30 21.14
C ARG A 79 -2.37 -17.19 21.69
N LYS A 80 -3.54 -17.18 21.05
CA LYS A 80 -4.72 -17.96 21.48
C LYS A 80 -4.73 -19.40 20.96
N ARG A 81 -3.74 -19.82 20.13
CA ARG A 81 -3.65 -21.18 19.56
C ARG A 81 -3.50 -22.31 20.59
N ALA A 82 -3.09 -21.98 21.81
CA ALA A 82 -2.86 -22.95 22.88
C ALA A 82 -4.06 -23.08 23.85
N LEU A 83 -5.14 -22.33 23.62
CA LEU A 83 -6.35 -22.40 24.44
C LEU A 83 -7.30 -23.46 23.87
N PRO A 84 -7.97 -24.27 24.72
CA PRO A 84 -9.01 -25.19 24.28
C PRO A 84 -10.16 -24.41 23.64
N LEU A 85 -10.66 -24.92 22.51
CA LEU A 85 -11.78 -24.33 21.78
C LEU A 85 -13.01 -24.27 22.70
N PRO A 86 -13.60 -23.09 22.94
CA PRO A 86 -14.83 -22.99 23.72
C PRO A 86 -15.94 -23.76 22.99
N SER A 87 -16.67 -24.61 23.73
CA SER A 87 -17.74 -25.47 23.20
C SER A 87 -18.99 -24.71 22.77
N ASP A 88 -19.04 -23.38 23.00
CA ASP A 88 -20.20 -22.53 22.74
C ASP A 88 -19.87 -21.47 21.66
N PRO A 89 -20.49 -21.53 20.47
CA PRO A 89 -20.21 -20.63 19.35
C PRO A 89 -20.62 -19.17 19.58
N SER A 90 -21.37 -18.89 20.66
CA SER A 90 -21.79 -17.55 21.08
C SER A 90 -20.67 -16.69 21.69
N SER A 91 -19.52 -17.29 22.01
CA SER A 91 -18.36 -16.62 22.62
C SER A 91 -17.31 -16.13 21.61
N LEU A 92 -17.54 -16.36 20.31
CA LEU A 92 -16.72 -15.84 19.23
C LEU A 92 -17.02 -14.35 19.02
N TYR A 93 -15.96 -13.54 18.86
CA TYR A 93 -16.04 -12.10 18.69
C TYR A 93 -16.89 -11.75 17.46
N ASP A 94 -18.15 -11.38 17.67
CA ASP A 94 -19.04 -10.97 16.58
C ASP A 94 -18.81 -9.50 16.25
N VAL A 95 -19.00 -9.15 14.98
CA VAL A 95 -18.80 -7.78 14.48
C VAL A 95 -19.79 -6.82 15.15
N ASP A 96 -20.91 -7.35 15.65
CA ASP A 96 -21.95 -6.59 16.36
C ASP A 96 -21.51 -6.15 17.76
N ASP A 97 -20.70 -6.94 18.47
CA ASP A 97 -20.16 -6.57 19.79
C ASP A 97 -19.12 -5.44 19.70
N ALA A 98 -18.35 -5.40 18.61
CA ALA A 98 -17.38 -4.34 18.34
C ALA A 98 -18.06 -2.99 18.01
N ALA A 99 -19.21 -3.04 17.35
CA ALA A 99 -20.03 -1.85 17.10
C ALA A 99 -20.71 -1.35 18.39
N ALA A 100 -21.09 -2.26 19.30
CA ALA A 100 -21.65 -1.93 20.61
C ALA A 100 -20.59 -1.34 21.58
N ALA A 101 -19.31 -1.68 21.42
CA ALA A 101 -18.19 -1.17 22.22
C ALA A 101 -17.67 0.22 21.79
N GLY A 102 -18.30 0.87 20.80
CA GLY A 102 -17.98 2.24 20.39
C GLY A 102 -16.76 2.38 19.46
N GLU A 103 -16.26 1.28 18.89
CA GLU A 103 -15.25 1.36 17.82
C GLU A 103 -15.92 1.70 16.47
N ASP A 104 -15.37 2.67 15.75
CA ASP A 104 -15.79 3.03 14.40
C ASP A 104 -15.51 1.88 13.41
N VAL A 105 -16.47 0.95 13.30
CA VAL A 105 -16.50 -0.15 12.33
C VAL A 105 -16.83 0.37 10.92
N GLY A 106 -16.03 1.32 10.41
CA GLY A 106 -16.20 1.97 9.12
C GLY A 106 -15.87 1.09 7.90
N GLY A 107 -16.18 -0.21 7.93
CA GLY A 107 -15.91 -1.09 6.78
C GLY A 107 -16.20 -2.59 6.91
N LYS A 108 -16.58 -3.12 8.08
CA LYS A 108 -16.85 -4.57 8.23
C LYS A 108 -18.30 -4.87 7.90
N ARG A 109 -18.64 -5.00 6.62
CA ARG A 109 -19.95 -5.55 6.21
C ARG A 109 -19.92 -7.08 6.37
N LYS A 110 -20.86 -7.64 7.13
CA LYS A 110 -21.10 -9.09 7.19
C LYS A 110 -21.34 -9.61 5.77
N LEU A 111 -20.58 -10.63 5.34
CA LEU A 111 -20.88 -11.31 4.09
C LEU A 111 -22.19 -12.10 4.26
N PRO A 112 -23.12 -12.07 3.29
CA PRO A 112 -24.34 -12.83 3.37
C PRO A 112 -24.03 -14.33 3.41
N HIS A 113 -24.55 -15.03 4.43
CA HIS A 113 -24.41 -16.47 4.55
C HIS A 113 -25.03 -17.19 3.35
N SER A 114 -24.21 -17.82 2.50
CA SER A 114 -24.72 -18.76 1.50
C SER A 114 -24.88 -20.13 2.14
N LYS A 115 -26.04 -20.75 1.94
CA LYS A 115 -26.39 -22.07 2.48
C LYS A 115 -25.93 -23.23 1.59
N GLN A 116 -24.86 -23.05 0.79
CA GLN A 116 -24.55 -23.97 -0.31
C GLN A 116 -23.65 -25.17 0.08
N CYS A 117 -23.26 -25.33 1.33
CA CYS A 117 -22.64 -26.58 1.79
C CYS A 117 -23.31 -27.02 3.09
N ARG A 118 -24.25 -27.96 2.97
CA ARG A 118 -24.68 -28.85 4.06
C ARG A 118 -24.16 -30.24 3.75
#